data_AF-A0A1F4FDF7-F1
#
_entry.id   AF-A0A1F4FDF7-F1
#
_cell.length_a   1.000
_cell.length_b   1.000
_cell.length_c   1.000
_cell.angle_alpha   90.00
_cell.angle_beta   90.00
_cell.angle_gamma   90.00
#
_symmetry.space_group_name_H-M   'P 1'
#
loop_
_entity.id
_entity.type
_entity.pdbx_description
1 polymer ?
#
loop_
_entity_poly.entity_id
_entity_poly.type
_entity_poly.pdbx_seq_one_letter_code
_entity_poly.pdbx_strand_id
1 'polypeptide(L)'
;MALCNPRGEMVVQCVGMAIHLGALAQAAPHLVRAASEGGTTRYTFAATVDGKPGILSEALVGAWGGHSRLDGVDGVANIAANMSNSPVEMVESTYPVMVEEYGHEPDSEGAGRHRGGLGVRRRIRVLAPARMNAYD
;
A
#
# COMPACT_ATOMS: atom_id res chain seq x y z
N MET A 1 -9.29 0.23 15.07
CA MET A 1 -10.60 -0.43 14.98
C MET A 1 -10.90 -0.59 13.50
N ALA A 2 -10.73 -1.80 12.96
CA ALA A 2 -10.85 -2.08 11.53
C ALA A 2 -12.32 -2.35 11.16
N LEU A 3 -12.75 -1.91 9.97
CA LEU A 3 -14.04 -2.25 9.36
C LEU A 3 -13.76 -2.79 7.96
N CYS A 4 -14.26 -3.99 7.66
CA CYS A 4 -14.08 -4.67 6.38
C CYS A 4 -15.25 -4.33 5.43
N ASN A 5 -14.94 -3.90 4.20
CA ASN A 5 -15.93 -3.72 3.13
C ASN A 5 -16.13 -5.05 2.38
N PRO A 6 -17.36 -5.42 1.96
CA PRO A 6 -17.68 -6.63 1.18
C PRO A 6 -16.84 -6.95 -0.08
N ARG A 7 -15.90 -6.09 -0.51
CA ARG A 7 -14.98 -6.35 -1.63
C ARG A 7 -13.63 -6.95 -1.23
N GLY A 8 -13.38 -7.20 0.06
CA GLY A 8 -12.12 -7.79 0.52
C GLY A 8 -10.92 -6.85 0.49
N GLU A 9 -11.16 -5.55 0.31
CA GLU A 9 -10.17 -4.49 0.44
C GLU A 9 -10.02 -4.15 1.93
N MET A 10 -8.87 -4.46 2.53
CA MET A 10 -8.52 -4.05 3.90
C MET A 10 -7.50 -2.91 3.86
N VAL A 11 -7.80 -1.87 4.61
CA VAL A 11 -6.94 -0.69 4.81
C VAL A 11 -6.43 -0.71 6.25
N VAL A 12 -5.14 -1.00 6.43
CA VAL A 12 -4.45 -0.85 7.72
C VAL A 12 -4.15 0.63 7.92
N GLN A 13 -4.42 1.15 9.12
CA GLN A 13 -4.38 2.58 9.41
C GLN A 13 -3.38 2.91 10.54
N CYS A 14 -2.19 3.41 10.21
CA CYS A 14 -1.37 4.39 10.91
C CYS A 14 -2.18 5.65 11.27
N VAL A 15 -3.24 5.49 12.08
CA VAL A 15 -4.02 6.62 12.62
C VAL A 15 -3.13 7.58 13.42
N GLY A 16 -2.07 7.07 14.07
CA GLY A 16 -1.12 7.87 14.84
C GLY A 16 -0.46 8.98 14.02
N MET A 17 0.02 8.67 12.81
CA MET A 17 0.68 9.67 11.97
C MET A 17 -0.30 10.75 11.51
N ALA A 18 -1.53 10.36 11.16
CA ALA A 18 -2.58 11.32 10.80
C ALA A 18 -2.91 12.28 11.96
N ILE A 19 -2.96 11.78 13.20
CA ILE A 19 -3.19 12.61 14.40
C ILE A 19 -2.03 13.59 14.62
N HIS A 20 -0.78 13.13 14.53
CA HIS A 20 0.39 14.00 14.73
C HIS A 20 0.49 15.10 13.66
N LEU A 21 0.31 14.74 12.39
CA LEU A 21 0.33 15.71 11.29
C LEU A 21 -0.86 16.67 11.37
N GLY A 22 -2.04 16.18 11.75
CA GLY A 22 -3.23 17.00 11.96
C GLY A 22 -3.06 18.01 13.11
N ALA A 23 -2.44 17.59 14.22
CA ALA A 23 -2.13 18.49 15.33
C ALA A 23 -1.07 19.54 14.93
N LEU A 24 0.00 19.12 14.25
CA LEU A 24 1.06 20.04 13.81
C LEU A 24 0.55 21.03 12.75
N ALA A 25 -0.42 20.63 11.91
CA ALA A 25 -1.06 21.52 10.95
C ALA A 25 -1.84 22.67 11.61
N GLN A 26 -2.31 22.52 12.85
CA GLN A 26 -2.94 23.63 13.59
C GLN A 26 -1.91 24.70 13.99
N ALA A 27 -0.67 24.28 14.29
CA ALA A 27 0.39 25.18 14.74
C ALA A 27 1.23 25.77 13.59
N ALA A 28 1.49 24.99 12.53
CA ALA A 28 2.37 25.36 11.43
C ALA A 28 1.90 24.78 10.08
N PRO A 29 0.73 25.20 9.55
CA PRO A 29 0.11 24.59 8.37
C PRO A 29 0.96 24.65 7.09
N HIS A 30 1.93 25.56 7.02
CA HIS A 30 2.82 25.76 5.88
C HIS A 30 4.05 24.85 5.89
N LEU A 31 4.27 24.08 6.97
CA LEU A 31 5.42 23.17 7.13
C LEU A 31 5.05 21.68 7.10
N VAL A 32 3.75 21.37 7.09
CA VAL A 32 3.23 20.02 7.31
C VAL A 32 2.46 19.55 6.08
N ARG A 33 2.56 18.25 5.80
CA ARG A 33 1.78 17.58 4.77
C ARG A 33 0.50 17.00 5.36
N ALA A 34 -0.51 16.81 4.51
CA ALA A 34 -1.63 15.97 4.84
C ALA A 34 -1.16 14.53 5.15
N ALA A 35 -2.01 13.78 5.84
CA ALA A 35 -1.73 12.39 6.17
C ALA A 35 -1.45 11.56 4.90
N SER A 36 -0.50 10.63 5.01
CA SER A 36 -0.21 9.65 3.96
C SER A 36 -1.31 8.59 3.88
N GLU A 37 -1.10 7.63 2.98
CA GLU A 37 -1.83 6.36 2.99
C GLU A 37 -1.93 5.81 4.41
N GLY A 38 -3.10 5.22 4.68
CA GLY A 38 -3.47 4.69 5.97
C GLY A 38 -2.35 3.84 6.55
N GLY A 39 -1.63 3.06 5.77
CA GLY A 39 -0.53 2.23 6.22
C GLY A 39 -0.09 1.34 5.08
N THR A 40 0.93 0.51 5.30
CA THR A 40 1.38 -0.44 4.30
C THR A 40 0.44 -1.63 4.25
N THR A 41 -0.16 -1.88 3.08
CA THR A 41 -0.94 -3.10 2.87
C THR A 41 0.00 -4.27 2.65
N ARG A 42 -0.09 -5.31 3.50
CA ARG A 42 0.67 -6.55 3.36
C ARG A 42 -0.24 -7.68 2.90
N TYR A 43 0.23 -8.48 1.95
CA TYR A 43 -0.44 -9.73 1.57
C TYR A 43 0.53 -10.89 1.66
N THR A 44 0.03 -12.06 2.07
CA THR A 44 0.83 -13.29 2.14
C THR A 44 0.08 -14.46 1.52
N PHE A 45 0.75 -15.22 0.65
CA PHE A 45 0.25 -16.46 0.09
C PHE A 45 1.19 -17.60 0.44
N ALA A 46 0.64 -18.69 0.94
CA ALA A 46 1.35 -19.95 1.09
C ALA A 46 0.90 -20.90 -0.02
N ALA A 47 1.84 -21.35 -0.85
CA ALA A 47 1.57 -22.29 -1.94
C ALA A 47 2.60 -23.42 -1.90
N THR A 48 2.20 -24.62 -2.32
CA THR A 48 3.15 -25.73 -2.52
C THR A 48 3.40 -25.88 -4.01
N VAL A 49 4.66 -25.79 -4.43
CA VAL A 49 5.10 -26.00 -5.81
C VAL A 49 6.05 -27.19 -5.81
N ASP A 50 5.76 -28.21 -6.61
CA ASP A 50 6.58 -29.41 -6.73
C ASP A 50 6.93 -30.06 -5.38
N GLY A 51 5.96 -30.10 -4.47
CA GLY A 51 6.11 -30.67 -3.13
C GLY A 51 6.90 -29.79 -2.13
N LYS A 52 7.36 -28.61 -2.54
CA LYS A 52 8.04 -27.64 -1.66
C LYS A 52 7.07 -26.54 -1.22
N PRO A 53 6.95 -26.28 0.09
CA PRO A 53 6.18 -25.14 0.57
C PRO A 53 6.93 -23.83 0.25
N GLY A 54 6.21 -22.86 -0.28
CA GLY A 54 6.67 -21.49 -0.53
C GLY A 54 5.72 -20.49 0.08
N ILE A 55 6.27 -19.42 0.65
CA ILE A 55 5.50 -18.31 1.22
C ILE A 55 5.94 -17.03 0.51
N LEU A 56 5.02 -16.42 -0.24
CA LEU A 56 5.16 -15.08 -0.76
C LEU A 56 4.58 -14.13 0.28
N SER A 57 5.38 -13.23 0.84
CA SER A 57 4.92 -12.16 1.73
C SER A 57 5.42 -10.84 1.18
N GLU A 58 4.50 -9.97 0.77
CA GLU A 58 4.81 -8.70 0.14
C GLU A 58 4.10 -7.56 0.84
N ALA A 59 4.72 -6.40 0.77
CA ALA A 59 4.15 -5.14 1.21
C ALA A 59 3.99 -4.23 -0.01
N LEU A 60 2.79 -3.70 -0.22
CA LEU A 60 2.56 -2.62 -1.16
C LEU A 60 2.79 -1.30 -0.45
N VAL A 61 3.62 -0.48 -1.07
CA VAL A 61 3.67 0.95 -0.78
C VAL A 61 2.51 1.64 -1.49
N GLY A 62 2.15 2.84 -1.05
CA GLY A 62 1.19 3.66 -1.78
C GLY A 62 1.54 5.13 -1.74
N ALA A 63 0.94 5.99 -0.92
CA ALA A 63 0.95 7.43 -1.20
C ALA A 63 1.29 8.35 -0.04
N TRP A 64 1.84 9.53 -0.36
CA TRP A 64 1.96 10.65 0.58
C TRP A 64 0.82 11.65 0.40
N GLY A 65 0.42 12.31 1.49
CA GLY A 65 -0.55 13.41 1.43
C GLY A 65 0.05 14.69 0.85
N GLY A 66 -0.81 15.53 0.27
CA GLY A 66 -0.44 16.82 -0.31
C GLY A 66 0.18 17.79 0.71
N HIS A 67 1.07 18.67 0.25
CA HIS A 67 1.69 19.73 1.04
C HIS A 67 1.08 21.09 0.71
N SER A 68 1.29 22.10 1.55
CA SER A 68 0.88 23.49 1.28
C SER A 68 1.46 24.09 -0.03
N ARG A 69 2.53 23.49 -0.56
CA ARG A 69 3.32 23.97 -1.71
C ARG A 69 3.37 23.03 -2.91
N LEU A 70 2.98 21.76 -2.75
CA LEU A 70 3.09 20.73 -3.79
C LEU A 70 2.13 19.58 -3.53
N ASP A 71 1.81 18.85 -4.59
CA ASP A 71 1.05 17.60 -4.52
C ASP A 71 1.78 16.52 -3.72
N GLY A 72 1.00 15.53 -3.29
CA GLY A 72 1.48 14.30 -2.67
C GLY A 72 2.28 13.46 -3.66
N VAL A 73 3.06 12.54 -3.11
CA VAL A 73 3.93 11.66 -3.90
C VAL A 73 3.21 10.34 -4.14
N ASP A 74 3.15 9.93 -5.41
CA ASP A 74 2.52 8.70 -5.88
C ASP A 74 3.43 7.50 -5.65
N GLY A 75 2.87 6.34 -5.29
CA GLY A 75 3.59 5.06 -5.27
C GLY A 75 4.84 4.95 -4.39
N VAL A 76 4.92 5.68 -3.28
CA VAL A 76 6.02 5.67 -2.31
C VAL A 76 5.63 5.10 -0.95
N ALA A 77 6.61 4.53 -0.25
CA ALA A 77 6.41 4.04 1.11
C ALA A 77 5.93 5.17 2.02
N ASN A 78 5.02 4.85 2.94
CA ASN A 78 4.63 5.73 4.05
C ASN A 78 5.87 6.41 4.67
N ILE A 79 5.72 7.67 5.12
CA ILE A 79 6.79 8.46 5.75
C ILE A 79 7.49 7.76 6.95
N ALA A 80 6.79 6.85 7.63
CA ALA A 80 7.32 6.05 8.73
C ALA A 80 7.98 4.73 8.28
N ALA A 81 8.08 4.47 6.98
CA ALA A 81 8.61 3.24 6.43
C ALA A 81 9.69 3.51 5.37
N ASN A 82 10.71 2.66 5.36
CA ASN A 82 11.73 2.64 4.32
C ASN A 82 11.65 1.30 3.58
N MET A 83 10.67 1.19 2.69
CA MET A 83 10.38 -0.03 1.95
C MET A 83 10.34 0.26 0.45
N SER A 84 10.67 -0.77 -0.34
CA SER A 84 10.59 -0.75 -1.79
C SER A 84 9.77 -1.96 -2.25
N ASN A 85 9.07 -1.81 -3.36
CA ASN A 85 8.30 -2.91 -3.93
C ASN A 85 9.24 -3.96 -4.53
N SER A 86 8.88 -5.23 -4.40
CA SER A 86 9.64 -6.30 -5.06
C SER A 86 9.38 -6.27 -6.57
N PRO A 87 10.43 -6.41 -7.40
CA PRO A 87 10.28 -6.49 -8.85
C PRO A 87 9.31 -7.60 -9.27
N VAL A 88 8.52 -7.34 -10.30
CA VAL A 88 7.54 -8.31 -10.81
C VAL A 88 8.22 -9.59 -11.26
N GLU A 89 9.34 -9.46 -11.96
CA GLU A 89 10.14 -10.56 -12.48
C GLU A 89 10.65 -11.46 -11.36
N MET A 90 11.07 -10.87 -10.24
CA MET A 90 11.53 -11.61 -9.06
C MET A 90 10.38 -12.36 -8.38
N VAL A 91 9.19 -11.75 -8.31
CA VAL A 91 8.03 -12.39 -7.69
C VAL A 91 7.55 -13.57 -8.54
N GLU A 92 7.45 -13.41 -9.85
CA GLU A 92 7.02 -14.47 -10.77
C GLU A 92 8.05 -15.60 -10.91
N SER A 93 9.35 -15.30 -10.83
CA SER A 93 10.39 -16.33 -10.88
C SER A 93 10.48 -17.17 -9.60
N THR A 94 10.05 -16.62 -8.47
CA THR A 94 10.23 -17.22 -7.15
C THR A 94 8.98 -17.94 -6.66
N TYR A 95 7.80 -17.47 -7.07
CA TYR A 95 6.52 -17.91 -6.55
C TYR A 95 5.57 -18.33 -7.68
N PRO A 96 4.63 -19.26 -7.44
CA PRO A 96 3.68 -19.74 -8.44
C PRO A 96 2.55 -18.72 -8.64
N VAL A 97 2.91 -17.51 -9.04
CA VAL A 97 1.99 -16.40 -9.24
C VAL A 97 2.33 -15.67 -10.53
N MET A 98 1.32 -15.00 -11.09
CA MET A 98 1.44 -14.13 -12.25
C MET A 98 0.92 -12.75 -11.84
N VAL A 99 1.70 -11.70 -12.07
CA VAL A 99 1.26 -10.32 -11.87
C VAL A 99 0.58 -9.85 -13.14
N GLU A 100 -0.74 -9.73 -13.10
CA GLU A 100 -1.54 -9.33 -14.27
C GLU A 100 -1.56 -7.81 -14.45
N GLU A 101 -1.33 -7.07 -13.36
CA GLU A 101 -1.39 -5.63 -13.35
C GLU A 101 -0.55 -5.10 -12.20
N TYR A 102 0.21 -4.05 -12.47
CA TYR A 102 0.94 -3.30 -11.46
C TYR A 102 1.07 -1.85 -11.90
N GLY A 103 0.52 -0.93 -11.12
CA GLY A 103 0.51 0.49 -11.47
C GLY A 103 -0.24 1.34 -10.46
N HIS A 104 -0.42 2.63 -10.77
CA HIS A 104 -1.21 3.52 -9.94
C HIS A 104 -2.70 3.19 -10.02
N GLU A 105 -3.39 3.27 -8.89
CA GLU A 105 -4.85 3.21 -8.83
C GLU A 105 -5.41 4.57 -9.27
N PRO A 106 -6.11 4.66 -10.41
CA PRO A 106 -6.69 5.93 -10.87
C PRO A 106 -7.69 6.49 -9.87
N ASP A 107 -7.74 7.81 -9.76
CA ASP A 107 -8.70 8.55 -8.92
C ASP A 107 -8.68 8.18 -7.43
N SER A 108 -7.58 7.61 -6.95
CA SER A 108 -7.38 7.22 -5.54
C SER A 108 -6.78 8.32 -4.66
N GLU A 109 -6.42 9.44 -5.26
CA GLU A 109 -5.82 10.56 -4.55
C GLU A 109 -6.79 11.26 -3.59
N GLY A 110 -6.26 11.78 -2.49
CA GLY A 110 -7.01 12.69 -1.64
C GLY A 110 -7.23 14.04 -2.33
N ALA A 111 -8.48 14.49 -2.45
CA ALA A 111 -8.79 15.80 -3.01
C ALA A 111 -8.27 16.94 -2.10
N GLY A 112 -7.83 18.04 -2.72
CA GLY A 112 -7.33 19.22 -2.01
C GLY A 112 -6.81 20.29 -2.97
N ARG A 113 -6.37 21.44 -2.43
CA ARG A 113 -5.67 22.47 -3.24
C ARG A 113 -4.43 21.90 -3.92
N HIS A 114 -3.74 21.03 -3.21
CA HIS A 114 -2.72 20.13 -3.71
C HIS A 114 -3.21 18.72 -3.42
N ARG A 115 -3.25 17.86 -4.44
CA ARG A 115 -3.80 16.51 -4.32
C ARG A 115 -2.92 15.64 -3.43
N GLY A 116 -3.47 14.58 -2.86
CA GLY A 116 -2.69 13.47 -2.35
C GLY A 116 -1.99 12.70 -3.47
N GLY A 117 -1.11 11.78 -3.09
CA GLY A 117 -0.56 10.81 -4.02
C GLY A 117 -1.58 9.72 -4.37
N LEU A 118 -1.39 9.10 -5.53
CA LEU A 118 -2.11 7.93 -5.99
C LEU A 118 -1.61 6.68 -5.26
N GLY A 119 -2.57 5.86 -4.85
CA GLY A 119 -2.30 4.50 -4.38
C GLY A 119 -1.77 3.60 -5.49
N VAL A 120 -1.35 2.40 -5.12
CA VAL A 120 -0.83 1.40 -6.05
C VAL A 120 -1.77 0.20 -6.07
N ARG A 121 -2.09 -0.26 -7.28
CA ARG A 121 -2.82 -1.50 -7.53
C ARG A 121 -1.85 -2.57 -8.01
N ARG A 122 -1.99 -3.78 -7.46
CA ARG A 122 -1.34 -4.98 -7.98
C ARG A 122 -2.35 -6.12 -8.06
N ARG A 123 -2.56 -6.66 -9.26
CA ARG A 123 -3.44 -7.82 -9.49
C ARG A 123 -2.59 -9.05 -9.68
N ILE A 124 -2.82 -10.06 -8.85
CA ILE A 124 -2.01 -11.28 -8.82
C ILE A 124 -2.93 -12.48 -9.04
N ARG A 125 -2.59 -13.32 -10.00
CA ARG A 125 -3.22 -14.62 -10.22
C ARG A 125 -2.34 -15.71 -9.67
N VAL A 126 -2.89 -16.53 -8.79
CA VAL A 126 -2.19 -17.69 -8.21
C VAL A 126 -2.30 -18.87 -9.18
N LEU A 127 -1.17 -19.53 -9.45
CA LEU A 127 -1.06 -20.61 -10.44
C LEU A 127 -1.07 -22.03 -9.83
N ALA A 128 -1.02 -22.13 -8.50
CA ALA A 128 -1.02 -23.40 -7.76
C ALA A 128 -2.04 -23.39 -6.60
N PRO A 129 -2.46 -24.55 -6.07
CA PRO A 129 -3.25 -24.61 -4.86
C PRO A 129 -2.55 -23.85 -3.72
N ALA A 130 -3.19 -22.80 -3.22
CA ALA A 130 -2.62 -21.92 -2.21
C ALA A 130 -3.61 -21.61 -1.10
N ARG A 131 -3.08 -21.30 0.08
CA ARG A 131 -3.82 -20.65 1.16
C ARG A 131 -3.36 -19.21 1.24
N MET A 132 -4.32 -18.30 1.11
CA MET A 132 -4.08 -16.87 1.23
C MET A 132 -4.38 -16.43 2.66
N ASN A 133 -3.39 -15.80 3.30
CA ASN A 133 -3.58 -15.05 4.52
C ASN A 133 -3.26 -13.60 4.21
N ALA A 134 -4.30 -12.79 4.02
CA ALA A 134 -4.14 -11.35 4.09
C ALA A 134 -4.10 -11.00 5.58
N TYR A 135 -2.96 -10.48 6.04
CA TYR A 135 -2.82 -9.94 7.39
C TYR A 135 -2.97 -8.43 7.29
N ASP A 136 -3.83 -7.89 8.16
CA ASP A 136 -3.86 -6.49 8.57
C ASP A 136 -2.74 -6.19 9.59
#